data_AF-A0A0Q4LL80-F1
#
_entry.id   AF-A0A0Q4LL80-F1
#
_cell.length_a   1.000
_cell.length_b   1.000
_cell.length_c   1.000
_cell.angle_alpha   90.00
_cell.angle_beta   90.00
_cell.angle_gamma   90.00
#
_symmetry.space_group_name_H-M   'P 1'
#
loop_
_entity.id
_entity.type
_entity.pdbx_description
1 polymer ?
#
loop_
_entity_poly.entity_id
_entity_poly.type
_entity_poly.pdbx_seq_one_letter_code
_entity_poly.pdbx_strand_id
1 'polypeptide(L)' 'MEKNYLQLNQITAYTKAFHLSNFVWEVTSNWDNFGKYTIGQQFVDAVDSISANIAEGFGRYHKKDKTKFYYYALDRLRNA' A
#
# COMPACT_ATOMS: atom_id res chain seq x y z
N MET A 1 -22.27 17.11 19.80
CA MET A 1 -21.97 15.90 19.02
C MET A 1 -20.50 15.91 18.69
N GLU A 2 -19.75 14.89 19.12
CA GLU A 2 -18.35 14.73 18.67
C GLU A 2 -18.33 14.54 17.16
N LYS A 3 -17.46 15.29 16.48
CA LYS A 3 -17.22 15.08 15.05
C LYS A 3 -16.41 13.79 14.89
N ASN A 4 -17.07 12.76 14.38
CA ASN A 4 -16.42 11.50 14.08
C ASN A 4 -15.79 11.59 12.68
N TYR A 5 -14.48 11.82 12.62
CA TYR A 5 -13.75 11.90 11.37
C TYR A 5 -13.41 10.49 10.88
N LEU A 6 -13.57 10.26 9.57
CA LEU A 6 -13.08 9.05 8.91
C LEU A 6 -11.59 8.88 9.22
N GLN A 7 -11.20 7.65 9.58
CA GLN A 7 -9.83 7.25 9.88
C GLN A 7 -9.28 6.34 8.78
N LEU A 8 -7.95 6.30 8.63
CA LEU A 8 -7.29 5.53 7.56
C LEU A 8 -7.61 4.03 7.65
N ASN A 9 -7.67 3.47 8.86
CA ASN A 9 -8.01 2.06 9.09
C ASN A 9 -9.48 1.72 8.75
N GLN A 10 -10.34 2.71 8.52
CA GLN A 10 -11.70 2.50 8.03
C GLN A 10 -11.76 2.44 6.49
N ILE A 11 -10.65 2.73 5.80
CA ILE A 11 -10.54 2.58 4.35
C ILE A 11 -10.26 1.12 4.01
N THR A 12 -11.27 0.41 3.49
CA THR A 12 -11.15 -1.01 3.12
C THR A 12 -10.02 -1.27 2.13
N ALA A 13 -9.79 -0.38 1.17
CA ALA A 13 -8.68 -0.52 0.22
C ALA A 13 -7.31 -0.46 0.91
N TYR A 14 -7.14 0.44 1.91
CA TYR A 14 -5.91 0.54 2.69
C TYR A 14 -5.68 -0.74 3.50
N THR A 15 -6.67 -1.16 4.28
CA THR A 15 -6.54 -2.35 5.14
C THR A 15 -6.22 -3.60 4.34
N LYS A 16 -6.89 -3.83 3.20
CA LYS A 16 -6.59 -4.95 2.31
C LYS A 16 -5.17 -4.88 1.73
N ALA A 17 -4.75 -3.71 1.25
CA ALA A 17 -3.40 -3.54 0.72
C ALA A 17 -2.33 -3.75 1.81
N PHE A 18 -2.57 -3.26 3.02
CA PHE A 18 -1.67 -3.43 4.16
C PHE A 18 -1.56 -4.90 4.61
N HIS A 19 -2.67 -5.64 4.63
CA HIS A 19 -2.62 -7.07 4.93
C HIS A 19 -1.90 -7.86 3.84
N LEU A 20 -2.06 -7.47 2.56
CA LEU A 20 -1.32 -8.07 1.45
C LEU A 20 0.18 -7.82 1.58
N SER A 21 0.59 -6.59 1.92
CA SER A 21 1.97 -6.23 2.25
C SER A 21 2.57 -7.15 3.31
N ASN A 22 1.91 -7.32 4.45
CA ASN A 22 2.39 -8.18 5.52
C ASN A 22 2.54 -9.63 5.08
N PHE A 23 1.56 -10.15 4.32
CA PHE A 23 1.64 -11.51 3.78
C PHE A 23 2.83 -11.68 2.83
N VAL A 24 3.03 -10.74 1.90
CA VAL A 24 4.15 -10.78 0.95
C VAL A 24 5.50 -10.66 1.67
N TRP A 25 5.57 -9.81 2.69
CA TRP A 25 6.75 -9.67 3.55
C TRP A 25 7.09 -10.99 4.25
N GLU A 26 6.10 -11.66 4.86
CA GLU A 26 6.27 -12.95 5.53
C GLU A 26 6.77 -14.03 4.57
N VAL A 27 6.17 -14.14 3.38
CA VAL A 27 6.58 -15.12 2.36
C VAL A 27 8.02 -14.84 1.90
N THR A 28 8.32 -13.60 1.52
CA THR A 28 9.63 -13.21 0.95
C THR A 28 10.76 -13.30 1.97
N SER A 29 10.45 -13.06 3.26
CA SER A 29 11.41 -13.19 4.36
C SER A 29 11.97 -14.61 4.50
N ASN A 30 11.24 -15.63 4.02
CA ASN A 30 11.66 -17.03 4.06
C ASN A 30 12.44 -17.48 2.82
N TRP A 31 12.64 -16.62 1.82
CA TRP A 31 13.41 -16.97 0.62
C TRP A 31 14.91 -17.03 0.90
N ASP A 32 15.63 -17.78 0.08
CA ASP A 32 17.09 -17.74 0.05
C ASP A 32 17.59 -16.32 -0.32
N ASN A 33 18.87 -16.05 -0.04
CA ASN A 33 19.43 -14.72 -0.21
C ASN A 33 19.37 -14.23 -1.67
N PHE A 34 19.55 -15.11 -2.66
CA PHE A 34 19.53 -14.68 -4.05
C PHE A 34 18.12 -14.25 -4.44
N GLY A 35 17.11 -15.09 -4.20
CA GLY A 35 15.71 -14.75 -4.48
C GLY A 35 15.25 -13.53 -3.69
N LYS A 36 15.55 -13.49 -2.38
CA LYS A 36 15.16 -12.41 -1.47
C LYS A 36 15.71 -11.05 -1.90
N TYR A 37 17.02 -10.95 -2.14
CA TYR A 37 17.65 -9.66 -2.44
C TYR A 37 17.56 -9.24 -3.91
N THR A 38 17.07 -10.11 -4.80
CA THR A 38 16.84 -9.75 -6.21
C THR A 38 15.37 -9.41 -6.47
N ILE A 39 14.54 -10.42 -6.74
CA ILE A 39 13.13 -10.24 -7.08
C ILE A 39 12.26 -10.04 -5.84
N GLY A 40 12.65 -10.62 -4.70
CA GLY A 40 11.89 -10.53 -3.45
C GLY A 40 11.76 -9.09 -2.97
N GLN A 41 12.87 -8.36 -2.88
CA GLN A 41 12.86 -6.95 -2.47
C GLN A 41 12.01 -6.10 -3.41
N GLN A 42 12.14 -6.27 -4.73
CA GLN A 42 11.34 -5.55 -5.71
C GLN A 42 9.83 -5.84 -5.56
N PHE A 43 9.49 -7.10 -5.29
CA PHE A 43 8.10 -7.51 -5.09
C PHE A 43 7.50 -6.92 -3.82
N VAL A 44 8.26 -6.96 -2.72
CA VAL A 44 7.89 -6.32 -1.46
C VAL A 44 7.67 -4.81 -1.64
N ASP A 45 8.62 -4.11 -2.26
CA ASP A 45 8.54 -2.67 -2.49
C ASP A 45 7.32 -2.29 -3.35
N ALA A 46 7.03 -3.10 -4.39
CA ALA A 46 5.88 -2.89 -5.26
C ALA A 46 4.56 -3.01 -4.49
N VAL A 47 4.41 -4.06 -3.68
CA VAL A 47 3.19 -4.32 -2.91
C VAL A 47 3.00 -3.29 -1.79
N ASP A 48 4.06 -2.95 -1.06
CA ASP A 48 4.06 -1.94 0.00
C ASP A 48 3.67 -0.56 -0.51
N SER A 49 4.10 -0.21 -1.72
CA SER A 49 3.76 1.07 -2.34
C SER A 49 2.24 1.27 -2.53
N ILE A 50 1.44 0.20 -2.61
CA ILE A 50 -0.02 0.31 -2.77
C ILE A 50 -0.63 0.91 -1.50
N SER A 51 -0.34 0.33 -0.34
CA SER A 51 -0.89 0.80 0.94
C SER A 51 -0.34 2.18 1.32
N ALA A 52 0.94 2.45 0.99
CA ALA A 52 1.57 3.74 1.19
C ALA A 52 0.90 4.86 0.37
N ASN A 53 0.64 4.63 -0.92
CA ASN A 53 -0.05 5.62 -1.76
C ASN A 53 -1.48 5.90 -1.27
N ILE A 54 -2.20 4.88 -0.79
CA ILE A 54 -3.54 5.09 -0.22
C ILE A 54 -3.45 5.94 1.06
N ALA A 55 -2.51 5.64 1.96
CA ALA A 55 -2.28 6.40 3.19
C ALA A 55 -1.90 7.86 2.91
N GLU A 56 -1.01 8.08 1.95
CA GLU A 56 -0.58 9.41 1.56
C GLU A 56 -1.74 10.21 0.94
N GLY A 57 -2.50 9.59 0.03
CA GLY A 57 -3.70 10.19 -0.56
C GLY A 57 -4.77 10.53 0.48
N PHE A 58 -4.94 9.67 1.49
CA PHE A 58 -5.88 9.91 2.58
C PHE A 58 -5.53 11.18 3.37
N GLY A 59 -4.25 11.39 3.68
CA GLY A 59 -3.73 12.52 4.43
C GLY A 59 -3.68 13.85 3.67
N ARG A 60 -3.88 13.89 2.35
CA ARG A 60 -3.90 15.15 1.58
C ARG A 60 -5.11 16.02 1.95
N TYR A 61 -4.97 17.33 1.83
CA TYR A 61 -6.06 18.28 2.13
C TYR A 61 -7.05 18.41 0.97
N HIS A 62 -6.55 18.52 -0.27
CA HIS A 62 -7.37 18.75 -1.46
C HIS A 62 -7.79 17.46 -2.17
N LYS A 63 -9.04 17.41 -2.64
CA LYS A 63 -9.62 16.24 -3.33
C LYS A 63 -8.82 15.80 -4.57
N LYS A 64 -8.34 16.76 -5.37
CA LYS A 64 -7.56 16.47 -6.59
C LYS A 64 -6.25 15.74 -6.27
N ASP A 65 -5.56 16.15 -5.20
CA ASP A 65 -4.34 15.48 -4.77
C ASP A 65 -4.63 14.07 -4.25
N LYS A 66 -5.71 13.86 -3.49
CA LYS A 66 -6.12 12.50 -3.06
C LYS A 66 -6.26 11.56 -4.24
N THR A 67 -6.99 12.01 -5.27
CA THR A 67 -7.25 11.23 -6.47
C THR A 67 -5.96 10.85 -7.20
N LYS A 68 -4.98 11.75 -7.26
CA LYS A 68 -3.67 11.46 -7.87
C LYS A 68 -2.97 10.28 -7.18
N PHE A 69 -2.92 10.29 -5.85
CA PHE A 69 -2.32 9.19 -5.08
C PHE A 69 -3.10 7.87 -5.22
N TYR A 70 -4.43 7.92 -5.30
CA TYR A 70 -5.21 6.71 -5.53
C TYR A 70 -5.00 6.13 -6.93
N TYR A 71 -4.74 6.97 -7.94
CA TYR A 71 -4.31 6.47 -9.26
C TYR A 71 -2.92 5.82 -9.20
N TYR A 72 -1.99 6.36 -8.41
CA TYR A 72 -0.70 5.69 -8.19
C TYR A 72 -0.84 4.33 -7.52
N ALA A 73 -1.71 4.20 -6.52
CA ALA A 73 -2.01 2.90 -5.93
C ALA A 73 -2.60 1.90 -6.96
N LEU A 74 -3.49 2.37 -7.84
CA LEU A 74 -4.08 1.55 -8.90
C LEU A 74 -3.05 1.13 -9.97
N ASP A 75 -2.16 2.05 -10.35
CA ASP A 75 -1.09 1.78 -11.30
C ASP A 75 -0.13 0.71 -10.75
N ARG A 76 0.23 0.80 -9.47
CA ARG A 76 1.04 -0.21 -8.79
C ARG A 76 0.36 -1.56 -8.77
N LEU A 77 -0.94 -1.64 -8.46
CA LEU A 77 -1.69 -2.88 -8.50
C LEU A 77 -1.71 -3.55 -9.90
N ARG A 78 -1.68 -2.75 -10.97
CA ARG A 78 -1.72 -3.25 -12.36
C ARG A 78 -0.38 -3.71 -12.90
N ASN A 79 0.71 -3.17 -12.35
CA ASN A 79 2.07 -3.38 -12.84
C ASN A 79 2.99 -4.09 -11.83
N ALA A 80 2.45 -4.53 -10.69
CA ALA A 80 3.15 -5.36 -9.69
C ALA A 80 3.11 -6.84 -10.08
#